data_AF-Q8DJL4-F1
#
_entry.id   AF-Q8DJL4-F1
#
_cell.length_a   1.000
_cell.length_b   1.000
_cell.length_c   1.000
_cell.angle_alpha   90.00
_cell.angle_beta   90.00
_cell.angle_gamma   90.00
#
_symmetry.space_group_name_H-M   'P 1'
#
loop_
_entity.id
_entity.type
_entity.pdbx_description
1 polymer ?
#
loop_
_entity_poly.entity_id
_entity_poly.type
_entity_poly.pdbx_seq_one_letter_code
_entity_poly.pdbx_strand_id
1 'polypeptide(L)'
;MVARMAIFCGTPTLLGLMTFPLSYFIVHEGWFKLPNVVVVIVSLGLFGLGALGLSYGILSASWDEHEQGSWLGWREFRTNFGRVVESWQAYQAQRSQNAE
;
A
#
# COMPACT_ATOMS: atom_id res chain seq x y z
N MET A 1 -12.33 2.83 9.00
CA MET A 1 -11.02 3.19 8.39
C MET A 1 -10.01 2.05 8.45
N VAL A 2 -9.76 1.47 9.62
CA VAL A 2 -8.84 0.31 9.78
C VAL A 2 -9.24 -0.87 8.89
N ALA A 3 -10.54 -1.15 8.72
CA ALA A 3 -11.01 -2.21 7.81
C ALA A 3 -10.55 -1.99 6.36
N ARG A 4 -10.49 -0.74 5.88
CA ARG A 4 -10.04 -0.41 4.53
C ARG A 4 -8.54 -0.67 4.38
N MET A 5 -7.73 -0.28 5.37
CA MET A 5 -6.31 -0.62 5.43
C MET A 5 -6.12 -2.14 5.42
N ALA A 6 -6.84 -2.87 6.27
CA ALA A 6 -6.74 -4.32 6.37
C ALA A 6 -7.10 -5.03 5.06
N ILE A 7 -8.11 -4.55 4.33
CA ILE A 7 -8.50 -5.12 3.04
C ILE A 7 -7.47 -4.75 1.95
N PHE A 8 -7.19 -3.46 1.74
CA PHE A 8 -6.33 -3.04 0.63
C PHE A 8 -4.84 -3.36 0.83
N CYS A 9 -4.36 -3.42 2.08
CA CYS A 9 -2.99 -3.86 2.37
C CYS A 9 -2.94 -5.37 2.64
N GLY A 10 -3.81 -5.85 3.53
CA GLY A 10 -3.73 -7.22 4.04
C GLY A 10 -4.05 -8.27 2.98
N THR A 11 -5.08 -8.07 2.15
CA THR A 11 -5.43 -9.04 1.10
C THR A 11 -4.30 -9.26 0.10
N PRO A 12 -3.76 -8.23 -0.59
CA PRO A 12 -2.66 -8.44 -1.53
C PRO A 12 -1.37 -8.90 -0.83
N THR A 13 -1.06 -8.43 0.38
CA THR A 13 0.11 -8.91 1.13
C THR A 13 0.02 -10.39 1.45
N LEU A 14 -1.16 -10.85 1.92
CA LEU A 14 -1.40 -12.26 2.20
C LEU A 14 -1.30 -13.11 0.94
N LEU A 15 -1.84 -12.63 -0.19
CA LEU A 15 -1.67 -13.29 -1.48
C LEU A 15 -0.21 -13.35 -1.92
N GLY A 16 0.56 -12.27 -1.71
CA GLY A 16 1.99 -12.21 -2.00
C GLY A 16 2.80 -13.21 -1.18
N LEU A 17 2.42 -13.38 0.09
CA LEU A 17 2.98 -14.41 0.98
C LEU A 17 2.61 -15.82 0.53
N MET A 18 1.35 -16.03 0.14
CA MET A 18 0.84 -17.34 -0.32
C MET A 18 1.35 -17.72 -1.71
N THR A 19 1.91 -16.79 -2.48
CA THR A 19 2.43 -17.06 -3.82
C THR A 19 3.51 -18.15 -3.82
N PHE A 20 4.40 -18.16 -2.82
CA PHE A 20 5.45 -19.17 -2.70
C PHE A 20 4.92 -20.58 -2.39
N PRO A 21 4.17 -20.84 -1.29
CA PRO A 21 3.66 -22.17 -0.99
C PRO A 21 2.69 -22.69 -2.07
N LEU A 22 1.88 -21.82 -2.68
CA LEU A 22 1.02 -22.21 -3.80
C LEU A 22 1.84 -22.60 -5.03
N SER A 23 2.87 -21.83 -5.38
CA SER A 23 3.75 -22.18 -6.50
C SER A 23 4.47 -23.50 -6.27
N TYR A 24 4.93 -23.76 -5.04
CA TYR A 24 5.55 -25.02 -4.66
C TYR A 24 4.57 -26.18 -4.82
N PHE A 25 3.36 -26.05 -4.31
CA PHE A 25 2.33 -27.09 -4.41
C PHE A 25 1.99 -27.41 -5.88
N ILE A 26 1.80 -26.38 -6.71
CA ILE A 26 1.51 -26.55 -8.15
C ILE A 26 2.63 -27.30 -8.88
N VAL A 27 3.89 -26.97 -8.58
CA VAL A 27 5.05 -27.61 -9.20
C VAL A 27 5.25 -29.03 -8.65
N HIS A 28 5.02 -29.25 -7.35
CA HIS A 28 5.12 -30.55 -6.68
C HIS A 28 4.14 -31.57 -7.26
N GLU A 29 2.87 -31.18 -7.44
CA GLU A 29 1.84 -32.05 -8.05
C GLU A 29 2.01 -32.22 -9.57
N GLY A 30 3.00 -31.56 -10.17
CA GLY A 30 3.29 -31.65 -11.60
C GLY A 30 2.23 -31.00 -12.50
N TRP A 31 1.33 -30.17 -11.95
CA TRP A 31 0.26 -29.52 -12.70
C TRP A 31 0.79 -28.51 -13.72
N PHE A 32 1.81 -27.74 -13.33
CA PHE A 32 2.40 -26.74 -14.19
C PHE A 32 3.88 -26.51 -13.85
N LYS A 33 4.71 -26.26 -14.86
CA LYS A 33 6.09 -25.82 -14.67
C LYS A 33 6.11 -24.30 -14.59
N LEU A 34 6.20 -23.76 -13.37
CA LEU A 34 6.24 -22.33 -13.13
C LEU A 34 7.69 -21.81 -13.21
N PRO A 35 7.99 -20.83 -14.09
CA PRO A 35 9.29 -20.17 -14.07
C PRO A 35 9.46 -19.35 -12.78
N ASN A 36 10.59 -19.49 -12.10
CA ASN A 36 10.86 -18.78 -10.83
C ASN A 36 10.72 -17.26 -10.96
N VAL A 37 11.10 -16.68 -12.11
CA VAL A 37 10.98 -15.25 -12.37
C VAL A 37 9.52 -14.79 -12.31
N VAL A 38 8.58 -15.58 -12.83
CA VAL A 38 7.16 -15.24 -12.81
C VAL A 38 6.64 -15.25 -11.37
N VAL A 39 6.99 -16.26 -10.58
CA VAL A 39 6.60 -16.37 -9.16
C VAL A 39 7.09 -15.15 -8.38
N VAL A 40 8.34 -14.74 -8.61
CA VAL A 40 8.94 -13.57 -7.96
C VAL A 40 8.24 -12.27 -8.38
N ILE A 41 7.99 -12.05 -9.67
CA ILE A 41 7.30 -10.84 -10.15
C ILE A 41 5.88 -10.74 -9.59
N VAL A 42 5.14 -11.85 -9.56
CA VAL A 42 3.78 -11.89 -8.99
C VAL A 42 3.82 -11.57 -7.49
N SER A 43 4.75 -12.19 -6.75
CA SER A 43 4.92 -11.93 -5.32
C SER A 43 5.26 -10.45 -5.07
N LEU A 44 6.25 -9.90 -5.79
CA LEU A 44 6.64 -8.49 -5.69
C LEU A 44 5.49 -7.54 -6.05
N GLY A 45 4.73 -7.85 -7.10
CA GLY A 45 3.55 -7.07 -7.49
C GLY A 45 2.50 -7.04 -6.38
N LEU A 46 2.22 -8.18 -5.75
CA LEU A 46 1.27 -8.30 -4.65
C LEU A 46 1.74 -7.57 -3.38
N PHE A 47 3.02 -7.68 -3.04
CA PHE A 47 3.60 -6.89 -1.94
C PHE A 47 3.58 -5.39 -2.25
N GLY A 48 3.88 -4.99 -3.48
CA GLY A 48 3.78 -3.60 -3.94
C GLY A 48 2.36 -3.04 -3.85
N LEU A 49 1.36 -3.83 -4.28
CA LEU A 49 -0.05 -3.49 -4.10
C LEU A 49 -0.43 -3.37 -2.61
N GLY A 50 0.12 -4.23 -1.75
CA GLY A 50 -0.03 -4.12 -0.30
C GLY A 50 0.50 -2.80 0.26
N ALA A 51 1.71 -2.42 -0.14
CA ALA A 51 2.31 -1.14 0.24
C ALA A 51 1.46 0.06 -0.23
N LEU A 52 0.99 0.04 -1.48
CA LEU A 52 0.09 1.08 -2.01
C LEU A 52 -1.23 1.12 -1.25
N GLY A 53 -1.81 -0.04 -0.93
CA GLY A 53 -3.03 -0.16 -0.14
C GLY A 53 -2.89 0.40 1.27
N LEU A 54 -1.72 0.21 1.91
CA LEU A 54 -1.41 0.81 3.20
C LEU A 54 -1.31 2.34 3.10
N SER A 55 -0.57 2.86 2.12
CA SER A 55 -0.46 4.30 1.88
C SER A 55 -1.82 4.94 1.63
N TYR A 56 -2.63 4.33 0.77
CA TYR A 56 -4.00 4.77 0.53
C TYR A 56 -4.83 4.73 1.82
N GLY A 57 -4.73 3.65 2.60
CA GLY A 57 -5.44 3.50 3.87
C GLY A 57 -5.16 4.63 4.86
N ILE A 58 -3.88 5.00 5.04
CA ILE A 58 -3.45 6.10 5.93
C ILE A 58 -3.98 7.45 5.44
N LEU A 59 -3.82 7.74 4.16
CA LEU A 59 -4.23 9.03 3.59
C LEU A 59 -5.76 9.17 3.48
N SER A 60 -6.48 8.08 3.29
CA SER A 60 -7.94 8.08 3.18
C SER A 60 -8.65 8.08 4.55
N ALA A 61 -7.91 7.97 5.65
CA ALA A 61 -8.48 8.05 7.00
C ALA A 61 -8.93 9.49 7.31
N SER A 62 -10.02 9.64 8.06
CA SER A 62 -10.33 10.89 8.72
C SER A 62 -9.28 11.11 9.78
N TRP A 63 -8.59 12.24 9.67
CA TRP A 63 -7.69 12.72 10.71
C TRP A 63 -8.42 13.66 11.67
N ASP A 64 -9.72 13.90 11.45
CA ASP A 64 -10.59 14.64 12.34
C ASP A 64 -11.40 13.66 13.18
N GLU A 65 -11.24 13.73 14.49
CA GLU A 65 -11.93 12.87 15.47
C GLU A 65 -13.44 13.16 15.54
N HIS A 66 -13.88 14.33 15.06
CA HIS A 66 -15.29 14.72 15.05
C HIS A 66 -16.03 14.28 13.77
N GLU A 67 -15.32 13.85 12.72
CA GLU A 67 -15.91 13.36 11.48
C GLU A 67 -15.66 11.86 11.26
N GLN A 68 -16.73 11.09 11.00
CA GLN A 68 -16.65 9.65 10.73
C GLN A 68 -15.95 9.29 9.41
N GLY A 69 -15.67 10.29 8.55
CA GLY A 69 -15.02 10.17 7.25
C GLY A 69 -15.87 9.49 6.18
N SER A 70 -15.51 9.69 4.92
CA SER A 70 -16.24 9.10 3.79
C SER A 70 -16.00 7.59 3.65
N TRP A 71 -16.98 6.89 3.08
CA TRP A 71 -16.98 5.43 2.93
C TRP A 71 -15.70 4.89 2.24
N LEU A 72 -15.38 5.42 1.06
CA LEU A 72 -14.12 5.11 0.35
C LEU A 72 -12.93 5.93 0.89
N GLY A 73 -13.17 7.09 1.51
CA GLY A 73 -12.12 7.96 2.00
C GLY A 73 -11.48 8.84 0.92
N TRP A 74 -12.16 9.04 -0.22
CA TRP A 74 -11.63 9.81 -1.36
C TRP A 74 -11.48 11.31 -1.05
N ARG A 75 -12.43 11.87 -0.29
CA ARG A 75 -12.38 13.27 0.16
C ARG A 75 -11.17 13.47 1.08
N GLU A 76 -11.03 12.58 2.05
CA GLU A 76 -9.95 12.57 3.04
C GLU A 76 -8.59 12.38 2.34
N PHE A 77 -8.52 11.46 1.38
CA PHE A 77 -7.32 11.23 0.58
C PHE A 77 -6.83 12.50 -0.11
N ARG A 78 -7.72 13.24 -0.81
CA ARG A 78 -7.31 14.49 -1.49
C ARG A 78 -6.81 15.54 -0.51
N THR A 79 -7.52 15.73 0.60
CA THR A 79 -7.13 16.71 1.63
C THR A 79 -5.81 16.34 2.30
N ASN A 80 -5.67 15.09 2.76
CA ASN A 80 -4.49 14.63 3.47
C ASN A 80 -3.26 14.53 2.57
N PHE A 81 -3.43 14.14 1.31
CA PHE A 81 -2.35 14.15 0.34
C PHE A 81 -1.83 15.58 0.10
N GLY A 82 -2.72 16.56 -0.03
CA GLY A 82 -2.35 17.97 -0.11
C GLY A 82 -1.51 18.42 1.08
N ARG A 83 -1.95 18.11 2.30
CA ARG A 83 -1.23 18.43 3.55
C ARG A 83 0.19 17.82 3.59
N VAL A 84 0.36 16.60 3.09
CA VAL A 84 1.68 15.94 3.03
C VAL A 84 2.60 16.60 2.01
N VAL A 85 2.07 16.98 0.86
CA VAL A 85 2.85 17.70 -0.17
C VAL A 85 3.27 19.08 0.34
N GLU A 86 2.36 19.82 0.97
CA GLU A 86 2.64 21.13 1.56
C GLU A 86 3.72 21.05 2.64
N SER A 87 3.63 20.08 3.56
CA SER A 87 4.64 19.91 4.61
C SER A 87 6.01 19.51 4.06
N TRP A 88 6.05 18.72 2.99
CA TRP A 88 7.28 18.34 2.31
C TRP A 88 7.95 19.53 1.60
N GLN A 89 7.17 20.39 0.95
CA GLN A 89 7.67 21.63 0.35
C GLN A 89 8.23 22.58 1.41
N ALA A 90 7.50 22.76 2.52
CA ALA A 90 7.96 23.59 3.64
C ALA A 90 9.28 23.05 4.24
N TYR A 91 9.40 21.74 4.41
CA TYR A 91 10.63 21.08 4.88
C TYR A 91 11.82 21.33 3.94
N GLN A 92 11.62 21.28 2.62
CA GLN A 92 12.67 21.58 1.66
C GLN A 92 13.11 23.04 1.70
N ALA A 93 12.16 23.98 1.73
CA ALA A 93 12.45 25.41 1.81
C ALA A 93 13.28 25.74 3.08
N GLN A 94 12.91 25.13 4.21
CA GLN A 94 13.65 25.29 5.47
C GLN A 94 15.05 24.64 5.41
N ARG A 95 15.18 23.47 4.76
CA ARG A 95 16.48 22.82 4.57
C ARG A 95 17.43 23.65 3.72
N SER A 96 16.92 24.33 2.69
CA SER A 96 17.71 25.24 1.86
C SER A 96 18.18 26.47 2.64
N GLN A 97 17.31 27.07 3.46
CA GLN A 97 17.68 28.22 4.30
C GLN A 97 18.72 27.88 5.38
N ASN A 98 18.70 26.67 5.93
CA ASN A 98 19.68 26.23 6.94
C ASN A 98 21.04 25.84 6.34
N ALA A 99 21.14 25.73 5.01
CA ALA A 99 22.37 25.38 4.30
C ALA A 99 23.14 26.60 3.77
N GLU A 100 22.53 27.79 3.82
CA GLU A 100 23.14 29.11 3.56
C GLU A 100 23.63 29.75 4.88
#